data_AF-E1IAY4-F1
#
_entry.id   AF-E1IAY4-F1
#
_cell.length_a   1.000
_cell.length_b   1.000
_cell.length_c   1.000
_cell.angle_alpha   90.00
_cell.angle_beta   90.00
_cell.angle_gamma   90.00
#
_symmetry.space_group_name_H-M   'P 1'
#
loop_
_entity.id
_entity.type
_entity.pdbx_description
1 polymer ?
#
loop_
_entity_poly.entity_id
_entity_poly.type
_entity_poly.pdbx_seq_one_letter_code
_entity_poly.pdbx_strand_id
1 'polypeptide(L)'
;MSEHSKSSWQIKGAAVLDELIALMGLTAEDARLLGALEATAAARGPQMADDFYGRLGAHAQAVEFIADKPMAGLHKTIIEWFTQLFCGKYDAQYAARRLRIGEVHVRIGLPVRYPLAMLDVILPHGVAIAETSSNPEAARRAFFKVLALDAAIFNQAYEDNQLAHLVEMVGGEMLARRLLTGQA
;
A
#
# COMPACT_ATOMS: atom_id res chain seq x y z
N MET A 1 -9.96 -3.61 -36.83
CA MET A 1 -8.78 -2.96 -36.23
C MET A 1 -8.29 -3.90 -35.14
N SER A 2 -7.06 -4.42 -35.22
CA SER A 2 -6.54 -5.31 -34.19
C SER A 2 -6.37 -4.52 -32.88
N GLU A 3 -7.25 -4.74 -31.92
CA GLU A 3 -7.15 -4.16 -30.58
C GLU A 3 -5.97 -4.83 -29.87
N HIS A 4 -4.85 -4.11 -29.77
CA HIS A 4 -3.66 -4.63 -29.14
C HIS A 4 -3.86 -4.64 -27.61
N SER A 5 -3.82 -5.85 -27.03
CA SER A 5 -3.71 -6.04 -25.58
C SER A 5 -2.59 -5.17 -25.04
N LYS A 6 -2.85 -4.40 -23.97
CA LYS A 6 -1.81 -3.64 -23.29
C LYS A 6 -0.86 -4.62 -22.58
N SER A 7 0.44 -4.37 -22.64
CA SER A 7 1.46 -5.21 -21.99
C SER A 7 1.34 -5.18 -20.47
N SER A 8 0.93 -4.04 -19.90
CA SER A 8 0.70 -3.89 -18.45
C SER A 8 -0.35 -4.86 -17.90
N TRP A 9 -1.31 -5.32 -18.71
CA TRP A 9 -2.31 -6.31 -18.28
C TRP A 9 -1.73 -7.70 -17.98
N GLN A 10 -0.51 -7.96 -18.44
CA GLN A 10 0.20 -9.22 -18.20
C GLN A 10 1.10 -9.17 -16.94
N ILE A 11 1.30 -7.99 -16.35
CA ILE A 11 2.09 -7.81 -15.14
C ILE A 11 1.17 -8.09 -13.95
N LYS A 12 1.46 -9.14 -13.19
CA LYS A 12 0.60 -9.64 -12.11
C LYS A 12 1.41 -10.03 -10.87
N GLY A 13 0.76 -10.01 -9.72
CA GLY A 13 1.37 -10.46 -8.46
C GLY A 13 2.67 -9.72 -8.15
N ALA A 14 3.72 -10.47 -7.80
CA ALA A 14 5.01 -9.88 -7.43
C ALA A 14 5.70 -9.12 -8.57
N ALA A 15 5.39 -9.38 -9.84
CA ALA A 15 6.00 -8.68 -10.97
C ALA A 15 5.59 -7.19 -11.04
N VAL A 16 4.46 -6.83 -10.42
CA VAL A 16 4.00 -5.43 -10.28
C VAL A 16 5.03 -4.61 -9.50
N LEU A 17 5.70 -5.22 -8.51
CA LEU A 17 6.74 -4.54 -7.75
C LEU A 17 7.90 -4.10 -8.64
N ASP A 18 8.43 -5.01 -9.44
CA ASP A 18 9.61 -4.74 -10.26
C ASP A 18 9.31 -3.66 -11.31
N GLU A 19 8.11 -3.71 -11.91
CA GLU A 19 7.62 -2.68 -12.82
C GLU A 19 7.55 -1.30 -12.14
N LEU A 20 6.90 -1.21 -10.98
CA LEU A 20 6.73 0.05 -10.27
C LEU A 20 8.05 0.60 -9.71
N ILE A 21 8.95 -0.26 -9.22
CA ILE A 21 10.31 0.13 -8.81
C ILE A 21 11.05 0.77 -9.98
N ALA A 22 10.98 0.16 -11.16
CA ALA A 22 11.62 0.69 -12.37
C ALA A 22 10.99 2.03 -12.79
N LEU A 23 9.65 2.13 -12.79
CA LEU A 23 8.92 3.34 -13.15
C LEU A 23 9.25 4.52 -12.21
N MET A 24 9.35 4.26 -10.91
CA MET A 24 9.56 5.28 -9.88
C MET A 24 11.04 5.59 -9.64
N GLY A 25 11.94 4.79 -10.23
CA GLY A 25 13.38 4.87 -10.00
C GLY A 25 13.72 4.70 -8.51
N LEU A 26 13.11 3.72 -7.83
CA LEU A 26 13.48 3.39 -6.45
C LEU A 26 14.84 2.66 -6.45
N THR A 27 15.85 3.28 -5.85
CA THR A 27 17.24 2.82 -5.94
C THR A 27 17.67 2.02 -4.71
N ALA A 28 18.78 1.29 -4.83
CA ALA A 28 19.42 0.64 -3.68
C ALA A 28 19.85 1.64 -2.60
N GLU A 29 20.21 2.88 -2.98
CA GLU A 29 20.54 3.93 -2.03
C GLU A 29 19.31 4.45 -1.28
N ASP A 30 18.17 4.60 -1.96
CA ASP A 30 16.89 4.91 -1.31
C ASP A 30 16.56 3.84 -0.25
N ALA A 31 16.71 2.57 -0.61
CA ALA A 31 16.47 1.44 0.30
C ALA A 31 17.43 1.44 1.48
N ARG A 32 18.73 1.68 1.25
CA ARG A 32 19.74 1.78 2.32
C ARG A 32 19.45 2.93 3.29
N LEU A 33 19.08 4.10 2.76
CA LEU A 33 18.71 5.27 3.56
C LEU A 33 17.51 4.97 4.47
N LEU A 34 16.47 4.33 3.93
CA LEU A 34 15.30 3.97 4.72
C LEU A 34 15.60 2.87 5.74
N GLY A 35 16.40 1.86 5.37
CA GLY A 35 16.85 0.79 6.28
C GLY A 35 17.57 1.33 7.52
N ALA A 36 18.37 2.39 7.37
CA ALA A 36 19.04 3.04 8.49
C ALA A 36 18.07 3.74 9.47
N LEU A 37 16.82 3.98 9.07
CA LEU A 37 15.79 4.67 9.85
C LEU A 37 14.77 3.70 10.48
N GLU A 38 14.90 2.38 10.27
CA GLU A 38 13.93 1.39 10.75
C GLU A 38 13.74 1.45 12.27
N ALA A 39 14.83 1.56 13.04
CA ALA A 39 14.76 1.65 14.50
C ALA A 39 14.02 2.92 14.96
N THR A 40 14.23 4.06 14.28
CA THR A 40 13.52 5.32 14.53
C THR A 40 12.04 5.17 14.19
N ALA A 41 11.70 4.46 13.10
CA ALA A 41 10.33 4.17 12.73
C ALA A 41 9.63 3.27 13.75
N ALA A 42 10.30 2.22 14.23
CA ALA A 42 9.78 1.34 15.27
C ALA A 42 9.50 2.11 16.58
N ALA A 43 10.40 3.00 16.99
CA ALA A 43 10.22 3.84 18.17
C ALA A 43 9.05 4.84 18.03
N ARG A 44 8.81 5.35 16.82
CA ARG A 44 7.70 6.28 16.53
C ARG A 44 6.36 5.59 16.28
N GLY A 45 6.38 4.30 15.94
CA GLY A 45 5.21 3.49 15.59
C GLY A 45 4.03 3.62 16.56
N PRO A 46 4.22 3.53 17.90
CA PRO A 46 3.13 3.65 18.86
C PRO A 46 2.34 4.97 18.72
N GLN A 47 3.04 6.11 18.64
CA GLN A 47 2.40 7.41 18.46
C GLN A 47 1.65 7.48 17.13
N MET A 48 2.25 6.97 16.05
CA MET A 48 1.60 6.91 14.73
C MET A 48 0.31 6.08 14.78
N ALA A 49 0.31 4.96 15.50
CA ALA A 49 -0.87 4.11 15.65
C ALA A 49 -1.99 4.81 16.45
N ASP A 50 -1.62 5.51 17.53
CA ASP A 50 -2.57 6.31 18.32
C ASP A 50 -3.24 7.38 17.45
N ASP A 51 -2.46 8.12 16.65
CA ASP A 51 -2.97 9.15 15.74
C ASP A 51 -3.85 8.54 14.62
N PHE A 52 -3.45 7.37 14.10
CA PHE A 52 -4.18 6.64 13.06
C PHE A 52 -5.56 6.17 13.55
N TYR A 53 -5.61 5.45 14.67
CA TYR A 53 -6.87 4.94 15.21
C TYR A 53 -7.70 6.02 15.92
N GLY A 54 -7.08 7.08 16.42
CA GLY A 54 -7.77 8.28 16.88
C GLY A 54 -8.59 8.92 15.76
N ARG A 55 -8.00 9.08 14.56
CA ARG A 55 -8.73 9.62 13.39
C ARG A 55 -9.82 8.67 12.90
N LEU A 56 -9.53 7.36 12.80
CA LEU A 56 -10.54 6.38 12.36
C LEU A 56 -11.71 6.29 13.34
N GLY A 57 -11.44 6.29 14.65
CA GLY A 57 -12.46 6.23 15.69
C GLY A 57 -13.37 7.45 15.72
N ALA A 58 -12.87 8.62 15.31
CA ALA A 58 -13.66 9.84 15.20
C ALA A 58 -14.52 9.92 13.92
N HIS A 59 -14.31 9.02 12.95
CA HIS A 59 -15.03 9.05 11.68
C HIS A 59 -16.15 7.99 11.65
N ALA A 60 -17.40 8.46 11.67
CA ALA A 60 -18.60 7.62 11.87
C ALA A 60 -18.68 6.39 10.95
N GLN A 61 -18.34 6.51 9.67
CA GLN A 61 -18.42 5.39 8.72
C GLN A 61 -17.16 4.51 8.73
N ALA A 62 -16.03 5.02 9.22
CA ALA A 62 -14.78 4.27 9.20
C ALA A 62 -14.62 3.44 10.48
N VAL A 63 -15.16 3.94 11.60
CA VAL A 63 -15.15 3.21 12.88
C VAL A 63 -15.91 1.88 12.79
N GLU A 64 -16.91 1.76 11.91
CA GLU A 64 -17.65 0.52 11.64
C GLU A 64 -16.73 -0.68 11.33
N PHE A 65 -15.56 -0.44 10.73
CA PHE A 65 -14.61 -1.49 10.35
C PHE A 65 -13.67 -1.92 11.49
N ILE A 66 -13.62 -1.17 12.59
CA ILE A 66 -12.69 -1.40 13.70
C ILE A 66 -13.38 -1.56 15.06
N ALA A 67 -14.67 -1.22 15.19
CA ALA A 67 -15.40 -1.19 16.46
C ALA A 67 -15.35 -2.53 17.24
N ASP A 68 -15.48 -3.65 16.53
CA ASP A 68 -15.50 -5.00 17.13
C ASP A 68 -14.12 -5.66 17.18
N LYS A 69 -13.04 -4.91 16.90
CA LYS A 69 -11.68 -5.46 16.83
C LYS A 69 -10.89 -5.10 18.10
N PRO A 70 -10.04 -6.01 18.59
CA PRO A 70 -9.17 -5.70 19.71
C PRO A 70 -8.15 -4.64 19.30
N MET A 71 -8.22 -3.46 19.92
CA MET A 71 -7.37 -2.32 19.58
C MET A 71 -5.87 -2.64 19.69
N ALA A 72 -5.47 -3.47 20.66
CA ALA A 72 -4.09 -3.93 20.80
C ALA A 72 -3.58 -4.70 19.56
N GLY A 73 -4.44 -5.53 18.96
CA GLY A 73 -4.11 -6.26 17.73
C GLY A 73 -3.99 -5.33 16.53
N LEU A 74 -4.93 -4.39 16.42
CA LEU A 74 -4.93 -3.34 15.40
C LEU A 74 -3.65 -2.49 15.46
N HIS A 75 -3.31 -1.96 16.65
CA HIS A 75 -2.07 -1.20 16.88
C HIS A 75 -0.84 -2.02 16.47
N LYS A 76 -0.74 -3.27 16.91
CA LYS A 76 0.37 -4.14 16.53
C LYS A 76 0.53 -4.22 15.01
N THR A 77 -0.56 -4.49 14.29
CA THR A 77 -0.50 -4.65 12.83
C THR A 77 -0.14 -3.37 12.08
N ILE A 78 -0.68 -2.21 12.47
CA ILE A 78 -0.35 -0.94 11.79
C ILE A 78 1.09 -0.50 12.10
N ILE A 79 1.57 -0.75 13.32
CA ILE A 79 2.97 -0.46 13.72
C ILE A 79 3.93 -1.33 12.90
N GLU A 80 3.65 -2.62 12.77
CA GLU A 80 4.45 -3.53 11.95
C GLU A 80 4.47 -3.09 10.48
N TRP A 81 3.30 -2.76 9.90
CA TRP A 81 3.22 -2.25 8.53
C TRP A 81 4.02 -0.97 8.33
N PHE A 82 3.85 0.00 9.23
CA PHE A 82 4.53 1.30 9.17
C PHE A 82 6.04 1.17 9.29
N THR A 83 6.51 0.33 10.22
CA THR A 83 7.95 0.07 10.41
C THR A 83 8.53 -0.59 9.16
N GLN A 84 7.80 -1.49 8.50
CA GLN A 84 8.24 -2.14 7.26
C GLN A 84 8.41 -1.17 6.08
N LEU A 85 7.79 0.01 6.08
CA LEU A 85 8.10 1.06 5.10
C LEU A 85 9.57 1.51 5.16
N PHE A 86 10.26 1.20 6.26
CA PHE A 86 11.66 1.53 6.52
C PHE A 86 12.57 0.29 6.57
N CYS A 87 12.11 -0.91 6.18
CA CYS A 87 12.92 -2.13 6.29
C CYS A 87 14.14 -2.18 5.34
N GLY A 88 14.21 -1.27 4.37
CA GLY A 88 15.31 -1.20 3.39
C GLY A 88 15.38 -2.40 2.42
N LYS A 89 14.35 -3.24 2.37
CA LYS A 89 14.27 -4.41 1.48
C LYS A 89 12.89 -4.52 0.83
N TYR A 90 12.80 -4.09 -0.42
CA TYR A 90 11.56 -4.08 -1.21
C TYR A 90 11.65 -5.14 -2.32
N ASP A 91 11.31 -6.38 -1.96
CA ASP A 91 11.39 -7.56 -2.85
C ASP A 91 10.01 -8.23 -3.02
N ALA A 92 9.97 -9.36 -3.75
CA ALA A 92 8.74 -10.12 -3.95
C ALA A 92 8.02 -10.49 -2.64
N GLN A 93 8.76 -10.70 -1.55
CA GLN A 93 8.17 -10.97 -0.24
C GLN A 93 7.52 -9.71 0.36
N TYR A 94 8.11 -8.53 0.15
CA TYR A 94 7.49 -7.24 0.46
C TYR A 94 6.17 -7.08 -0.30
N ALA A 95 6.18 -7.29 -1.62
CA ALA A 95 4.98 -7.20 -2.44
C ALA A 95 3.88 -8.17 -2.00
N ALA A 96 4.21 -9.44 -1.74
CA ALA A 96 3.26 -10.43 -1.26
C ALA A 96 2.59 -10.02 0.07
N ARG A 97 3.34 -9.41 0.99
CA ARG A 97 2.77 -8.86 2.23
C ARG A 97 1.79 -7.73 1.94
N ARG A 98 2.09 -6.82 1.01
CA ARG A 98 1.21 -5.68 0.68
C ARG A 98 -0.06 -6.10 -0.04
N LEU A 99 0.05 -7.04 -0.98
CA LEU A 99 -1.10 -7.68 -1.62
C LEU A 99 -1.99 -8.36 -0.59
N ARG A 100 -1.40 -9.10 0.36
CA ARG A 100 -2.16 -9.75 1.43
C ARG A 100 -2.91 -8.75 2.32
N ILE A 101 -2.33 -7.59 2.61
CA ILE A 101 -3.00 -6.52 3.33
C ILE A 101 -4.22 -6.04 2.51
N GLY A 102 -4.03 -5.77 1.21
CA GLY A 102 -5.12 -5.41 0.30
C GLY A 102 -6.25 -6.44 0.26
N GLU A 103 -5.93 -7.73 0.11
CA GLU A 103 -6.90 -8.83 0.15
C GLU A 103 -7.70 -8.87 1.45
N VAL A 104 -7.08 -8.58 2.60
CA VAL A 104 -7.79 -8.51 3.88
C VAL A 104 -8.78 -7.35 3.89
N HIS A 105 -8.39 -6.18 3.36
CA HIS A 105 -9.27 -5.01 3.30
C HIS A 105 -10.44 -5.23 2.33
N VAL A 106 -10.19 -5.87 1.19
CA VAL A 106 -11.23 -6.32 0.25
C VAL A 106 -12.22 -7.28 0.93
N ARG A 107 -11.71 -8.29 1.66
CA ARG A 107 -12.54 -9.33 2.28
C ARG A 107 -13.50 -8.78 3.34
N ILE A 108 -13.09 -7.74 4.07
CA ILE A 108 -13.96 -7.07 5.05
C ILE A 108 -14.87 -6.02 4.41
N GLY A 109 -14.81 -5.86 3.08
CA GLY A 109 -15.61 -4.87 2.35
C GLY A 109 -15.18 -3.43 2.59
N LEU A 110 -13.94 -3.18 3.05
CA LEU A 110 -13.48 -1.83 3.33
C LEU A 110 -13.29 -1.05 2.02
N PRO A 111 -13.98 0.09 1.83
CA PRO A 111 -13.75 0.94 0.67
C PRO A 111 -12.31 1.45 0.59
N VAL A 112 -11.63 1.24 -0.55
CA VAL A 112 -10.22 1.61 -0.76
C VAL A 112 -9.89 3.08 -0.48
N ARG A 113 -10.89 3.97 -0.60
CA ARG A 113 -10.75 5.40 -0.26
C ARG A 113 -10.32 5.63 1.19
N TYR A 114 -10.68 4.77 2.14
CA TYR A 114 -10.30 4.95 3.56
C TYR A 114 -8.80 4.75 3.80
N PRO A 115 -8.18 3.60 3.44
CA PRO A 115 -6.74 3.43 3.60
C PRO A 115 -5.94 4.47 2.81
N LEU A 116 -6.40 4.85 1.61
CA LEU A 116 -5.76 5.93 0.83
C LEU A 116 -5.84 7.28 1.54
N ALA A 117 -6.99 7.65 2.11
CA ALA A 117 -7.15 8.89 2.87
C ALA A 117 -6.31 8.89 4.16
N MET A 118 -6.14 7.73 4.80
CA MET A 118 -5.33 7.60 6.02
C MET A 118 -3.83 7.76 5.78
N LEU A 119 -3.35 7.73 4.54
CA LEU A 119 -1.97 8.10 4.22
C LEU A 119 -1.63 9.55 4.67
N ASP A 120 -2.63 10.43 4.76
CA ASP A 120 -2.46 11.78 5.33
C ASP A 120 -2.00 11.76 6.79
N VAL A 121 -2.43 10.77 7.59
CA VAL A 121 -1.92 10.57 8.95
C VAL A 121 -0.48 10.07 8.88
N ILE A 122 -0.20 9.08 8.03
CA ILE A 122 1.11 8.42 7.96
C ILE A 122 2.22 9.37 7.51
N LEU A 123 1.91 10.29 6.60
CA LEU A 123 2.88 11.16 5.94
C LEU A 123 3.70 12.03 6.90
N PRO A 124 3.13 12.83 7.83
CA PRO A 124 3.91 13.57 8.82
C PRO A 124 4.71 12.63 9.75
N HIS A 125 4.26 11.38 9.94
CA HIS A 125 5.03 10.40 10.69
C HIS A 125 6.30 9.95 9.95
N GLY A 126 6.21 9.68 8.65
CA GLY A 126 7.39 9.33 7.87
C GLY A 126 8.32 10.51 7.60
N VAL A 127 7.78 11.71 7.38
CA VAL A 127 8.59 12.92 7.17
C VAL A 127 9.46 13.21 8.38
N ALA A 128 8.91 13.24 9.60
CA ALA A 128 9.76 13.53 10.77
C ALA A 128 10.76 12.41 11.11
N ILE A 129 10.54 11.16 10.63
CA ILE A 129 11.59 10.12 10.67
C ILE A 129 12.69 10.45 9.67
N ALA A 130 12.34 10.81 8.43
CA ALA A 130 13.29 11.20 7.39
C ALA A 130 14.17 12.38 7.83
N GLU A 131 13.63 13.34 8.58
CA GLU A 131 14.39 14.48 9.13
C GLU A 131 15.50 14.07 10.12
N THR A 132 15.47 12.84 10.66
CA THR A 132 16.56 12.31 11.52
C THR A 132 17.72 11.72 10.73
N SER A 133 17.59 11.61 9.40
CA SER A 133 18.63 11.09 8.51
C SER A 133 19.82 12.04 8.42
N SER A 134 21.00 11.49 8.11
CA SER A 134 22.16 12.29 7.70
C SER A 134 21.94 13.03 6.37
N ASN A 135 20.93 12.63 5.59
CA ASN A 135 20.49 13.31 4.38
C ASN A 135 18.94 13.37 4.34
N PRO A 136 18.33 14.33 5.04
CA PRO A 136 16.87 14.44 5.18
C PRO A 136 16.12 14.52 3.84
N GLU A 137 16.64 15.33 2.92
CA GLU A 137 16.04 15.53 1.60
C GLU A 137 15.98 14.22 0.79
N ALA A 138 17.05 13.43 0.81
CA ALA A 138 17.08 12.14 0.12
C ALA A 138 16.17 11.12 0.83
N ALA A 139 16.21 11.03 2.16
CA ALA A 139 15.36 10.14 2.93
C ALA A 139 13.87 10.44 2.75
N ARG A 140 13.49 11.71 2.69
CA ARG A 140 12.10 12.13 2.46
C ARG A 140 11.62 11.72 1.07
N ARG A 141 12.45 11.90 0.03
CA ARG A 141 12.13 11.43 -1.33
C ARG A 141 12.01 9.90 -1.38
N ALA A 142 12.93 9.18 -0.75
CA ALA A 142 12.88 7.72 -0.65
C ALA A 142 11.59 7.25 0.05
N PHE A 143 11.23 7.88 1.17
CA PHE A 143 10.00 7.59 1.91
C PHE A 143 8.76 7.79 1.03
N PHE A 144 8.67 8.91 0.31
CA PHE A 144 7.55 9.14 -0.61
C PHE A 144 7.47 8.10 -1.72
N LYS A 145 8.60 7.68 -2.30
CA LYS A 145 8.61 6.59 -3.29
C LYS A 145 8.06 5.29 -2.68
N VAL A 146 8.52 4.89 -1.49
CA VAL A 146 8.07 3.64 -0.86
C VAL A 146 6.61 3.73 -0.42
N LEU A 147 6.15 4.86 0.11
CA LEU A 147 4.74 5.05 0.47
C LEU A 147 3.82 4.95 -0.74
N ALA A 148 4.21 5.57 -1.86
CA ALA A 148 3.44 5.49 -3.11
C ALA A 148 3.49 4.08 -3.73
N LEU A 149 4.65 3.40 -3.68
CA LEU A 149 4.78 1.99 -4.08
C LEU A 149 3.85 1.09 -3.25
N ASP A 150 3.79 1.31 -1.94
CA ASP A 150 2.91 0.59 -1.03
C ASP A 150 1.43 0.76 -1.39
N ALA A 151 1.01 2.02 -1.57
CA ALA A 151 -0.35 2.36 -1.93
C ALA A 151 -0.75 1.75 -3.29
N ALA A 152 0.17 1.74 -4.27
CA ALA A 152 -0.07 1.15 -5.58
C ALA A 152 -0.25 -0.38 -5.50
N ILE A 153 0.66 -1.09 -4.83
CA ILE A 153 0.57 -2.56 -4.70
C ILE A 153 -0.64 -2.97 -3.85
N PHE A 154 -0.93 -2.23 -2.78
CA PHE A 154 -2.13 -2.45 -1.98
C PHE A 154 -3.41 -2.26 -2.82
N ASN A 155 -3.47 -1.18 -3.61
CA ASN A 155 -4.62 -0.91 -4.49
C ASN A 155 -4.76 -1.97 -5.59
N GLN A 156 -3.65 -2.55 -6.07
CA GLN A 156 -3.67 -3.65 -7.04
C GLN A 156 -4.53 -4.82 -6.56
N ALA A 157 -4.52 -5.14 -5.26
CA ALA A 157 -5.36 -6.22 -4.72
C ALA A 157 -6.87 -5.94 -4.86
N TYR A 158 -7.29 -4.67 -4.82
CA TYR A 158 -8.69 -4.30 -5.08
C TYR A 158 -9.05 -4.49 -6.55
N GLU A 159 -8.18 -4.02 -7.45
CA GLU A 159 -8.37 -4.15 -8.90
C GLU A 159 -8.38 -5.62 -9.32
N ASP A 160 -7.45 -6.42 -8.81
CA ASP A 160 -7.34 -7.85 -9.08
C ASP A 160 -8.61 -8.59 -8.63
N ASN A 161 -9.14 -8.26 -7.45
CA ASN A 161 -10.37 -8.88 -6.95
C ASN A 161 -11.60 -8.51 -7.80
N GLN A 162 -11.75 -7.23 -8.17
CA GLN A 162 -12.85 -6.78 -9.02
C GLN A 162 -12.80 -7.44 -10.41
N LEU A 163 -11.60 -7.51 -10.99
CA LEU A 163 -11.39 -8.14 -12.27
C LEU A 163 -11.67 -9.64 -12.21
N ALA A 164 -11.19 -10.34 -11.18
CA ALA A 164 -11.40 -11.78 -11.01
C ALA A 164 -12.89 -12.15 -10.99
N HIS A 165 -13.71 -11.46 -10.20
CA HIS A 165 -15.15 -11.71 -10.17
C HIS A 165 -15.82 -11.43 -11.51
N LEU A 166 -15.41 -10.38 -12.22
CA LEU A 166 -15.98 -10.09 -13.53
C LEU A 166 -15.58 -11.15 -14.57
N VAL A 167 -14.34 -11.65 -14.51
CA VAL A 167 -13.88 -12.76 -15.34
C VAL A 167 -14.71 -14.02 -15.11
N GLU A 168 -15.01 -14.35 -13.86
CA GLU A 168 -15.89 -15.48 -13.52
C GLU A 168 -17.30 -15.31 -14.11
N MET A 169 -17.83 -14.09 -14.12
CA MET A 169 -19.17 -13.80 -14.67
C MET A 169 -19.24 -13.84 -16.19
N VAL A 170 -18.20 -13.35 -16.88
CA VAL A 170 -18.25 -13.12 -18.35
C VAL A 170 -17.41 -14.11 -19.15
N GLY A 171 -16.66 -14.98 -18.48
CA GLY A 171 -15.89 -16.07 -19.09
C GLY A 171 -14.59 -15.65 -19.79
N GLY A 172 -14.12 -14.41 -19.62
CA GLY A 172 -12.87 -13.97 -20.25
C GLY A 172 -12.33 -12.61 -19.76
N GLU A 173 -11.02 -12.55 -19.52
CA GLU A 173 -10.32 -11.34 -19.04
C GLU A 173 -10.41 -10.16 -20.00
N MET A 174 -10.30 -10.39 -21.31
CA MET A 174 -10.43 -9.31 -22.29
C MET A 174 -11.81 -8.66 -22.24
N LEU A 175 -12.87 -9.48 -22.21
CA LEU A 175 -14.24 -9.00 -22.14
C LEU A 175 -14.51 -8.29 -20.81
N ALA A 176 -14.03 -8.84 -19.69
CA ALA A 176 -14.11 -8.22 -18.37
C ALA A 176 -13.46 -6.83 -18.38
N ARG A 177 -12.24 -6.70 -18.92
CA ARG A 177 -11.56 -5.40 -19.02
C ARG A 177 -12.30 -4.41 -19.91
N ARG A 178 -12.88 -4.85 -21.03
CA ARG A 178 -13.70 -4.00 -21.91
C ARG A 178 -14.98 -3.52 -21.24
N LEU A 179 -15.63 -4.37 -20.45
CA LEU A 179 -16.80 -3.99 -19.66
C LEU A 179 -16.45 -2.94 -18.60
N LEU A 180 -15.33 -3.10 -17.89
CA LEU A 180 -14.84 -2.12 -16.93
C LEU A 180 -14.56 -0.74 -17.56
N THR A 181 -14.12 -0.71 -18.82
CA THR A 181 -13.81 0.53 -19.54
C THR A 181 -15.00 1.11 -20.32
N GLY A 182 -16.18 0.49 -20.26
CA GLY A 182 -17.36 0.91 -21.02
C GLY A 182 -17.23 0.70 -22.53
N GLN A 183 -16.35 -0.22 -22.96
CA GLN A 183 -16.04 -0.57 -24.36
C GLN A 183 -16.67 -1.90 -24.80
N ALA A 184 -17.71 -2.35 -24.10
CA ALA A 184 -18.41 -3.60 -24.41
C ALA A 184 -19.31 -3.47 -25.65
#